data_AF-A0A1K1NBW0-F1
#
_entry.id   AF-A0A1K1NBW0-F1
#
_cell.length_a   1.000
_cell.length_b   1.000
_cell.length_c   1.000
_cell.angle_alpha   90.00
_cell.angle_beta   90.00
_cell.angle_gamma   90.00
#
_symmetry.space_group_name_H-M   'P 1'
#
loop_
_entity.id
_entity.type
_entity.pdbx_description
1 polymer ?
#
loop_
_entity_poly.entity_id
_entity_poly.type
_entity_poly.pdbx_seq_one_letter_code
_entity_poly.pdbx_strand_id
1 'polypeptide(L)'
;MFGNVNADYKPCKSQIQLDRASRYMLGELPEQQQAGVIKTAPHLCWEMNCDRNIYSCDILTTRKLFGKRDNKRTNLAFKMSLSFSPDDNDKLTYEEVFNIAKEFAEKFFDGYQVMFAVHTDKPHKHVHFLVGNCHIETGKAYRRSQKDLQTMCEFFGEQCMKRGLTNSVRKDYYNDDPDRDKETFAEKQMKAKGKETFKDELRKVIRIECADPNNRTLEDVVNALMKHYHVECCVKGNTISYRHPNYTDKRGKLVSVRGSKLGDKYTVKGINYELGKIRRGQEADRAEALTADTTKTADRTQTANGVLHTGTDDKRSGAYPQGVRTLEQSTETGGKTNGNQETGGAFAGTGRNRNESSGNGGGDRSIIGGRSEGREGSPSGNGNAKDVPTFEELFDSYKRRNTKVVRTSDAEPEPARAVRKKRQDRGL
;
A
#
# COMPACT_ATOMS: atom_id res chain seq x y z
N MET A 1 7.63 -6.80 11.05
CA MET A 1 6.18 -6.50 11.06
C MET A 1 5.99 -5.07 10.58
N PHE A 2 5.07 -4.87 9.64
CA PHE A 2 4.85 -3.59 8.97
C PHE A 2 3.36 -3.28 8.92
N GLY A 3 2.95 -2.09 9.36
CA GLY A 3 1.57 -1.60 9.26
C GLY A 3 1.25 -1.09 7.86
N ASN A 4 -0.04 -0.96 7.54
CA ASN A 4 -0.50 -0.49 6.23
C ASN A 4 -0.51 1.04 6.10
N VAL A 5 0.63 1.61 5.70
CA VAL A 5 0.79 3.02 5.33
C VAL A 5 0.69 3.16 3.80
N ASN A 6 -0.27 3.92 3.31
CA ASN A 6 -0.40 4.23 1.89
C ASN A 6 0.01 5.69 1.61
N ALA A 7 0.98 5.87 0.70
CA ALA A 7 1.44 7.17 0.22
C ALA A 7 1.36 7.32 -1.31
N ASP A 8 0.74 6.37 -2.03
CA ASP A 8 0.54 6.43 -3.49
C ASP A 8 -0.72 7.24 -3.85
N TYR A 9 -0.72 8.50 -3.41
CA TYR A 9 -1.76 9.47 -3.71
C TYR A 9 -1.23 10.59 -4.59
N LYS A 10 -2.07 11.09 -5.51
CA LYS A 10 -1.75 12.30 -6.27
C LYS A 10 -1.62 13.49 -5.31
N PRO A 11 -0.45 14.17 -5.25
CA PRO A 11 -0.27 15.35 -4.41
C PRO A 11 -1.12 16.52 -4.92
N CYS A 12 -1.46 17.44 -4.01
CA CYS A 12 -2.11 18.70 -4.37
C CYS A 12 -1.07 19.66 -4.98
N LYS A 13 -1.43 20.34 -6.07
CA LYS A 13 -0.58 21.29 -6.82
C LYS A 13 -1.20 22.67 -7.02
N SER A 14 -2.42 22.89 -6.53
CA SER A 14 -3.13 24.17 -6.55
C SER A 14 -3.97 24.35 -5.29
N GLN A 15 -4.34 25.60 -4.99
CA GLN A 15 -5.22 25.94 -3.87
C GLN A 15 -6.53 25.15 -3.91
N ILE A 16 -7.21 25.14 -5.07
CA ILE A 16 -8.44 24.36 -5.32
C ILE A 16 -8.26 22.86 -4.97
N GLN A 17 -7.08 22.29 -5.20
CA GLN A 17 -6.80 20.89 -4.85
C GLN A 17 -6.54 20.70 -3.35
N LEU A 18 -5.99 21.69 -2.65
CA LEU A 18 -5.89 21.71 -1.19
C LEU A 18 -7.29 21.82 -0.57
N ASP A 19 -8.06 22.84 -0.96
CA ASP A 19 -9.42 23.11 -0.49
C ASP A 19 -10.35 21.90 -0.64
N ARG A 20 -10.33 21.27 -1.83
CA ARG A 20 -11.13 20.07 -2.08
C ARG A 20 -10.65 18.86 -1.28
N ALA A 21 -9.36 18.80 -0.93
CA ALA A 21 -8.81 17.69 -0.15
C ALA A 21 -9.09 17.82 1.35
N SER A 22 -8.95 19.02 1.93
CA SER A 22 -9.28 19.27 3.34
C SER A 22 -10.77 19.06 3.57
N ARG A 23 -11.64 19.73 2.79
CA ARG A 23 -13.10 19.56 2.89
C ARG A 23 -13.56 18.11 2.71
N TYR A 24 -12.94 17.35 1.79
CA TYR A 24 -13.25 15.94 1.61
C TYR A 24 -12.96 15.08 2.86
N MET A 25 -11.85 15.35 3.55
CA MET A 25 -11.47 14.66 4.79
C MET A 25 -12.39 15.03 5.96
N LEU A 26 -12.88 16.27 6.00
CA LEU A 26 -13.78 16.76 7.05
C LEU A 26 -15.26 16.40 6.79
N GLY A 27 -15.62 15.95 5.58
CA GLY A 27 -17.02 15.70 5.20
C GLY A 27 -17.77 16.93 4.70
N GLU A 28 -17.06 18.02 4.41
CA GLU A 28 -17.59 19.36 4.11
C GLU A 28 -17.81 19.62 2.61
N LEU A 29 -17.65 18.62 1.74
CA LEU A 29 -18.04 18.80 0.34
C LEU A 29 -19.57 18.80 0.20
N PRO A 30 -20.17 19.67 -0.65
CA PRO A 30 -21.62 19.72 -0.84
C PRO A 30 -22.24 18.38 -1.19
N GLU A 31 -21.56 17.57 -2.02
CA GLU A 31 -22.06 16.25 -2.42
C GLU A 31 -22.06 15.24 -1.26
N GLN A 32 -21.21 15.41 -0.25
CA GLN A 32 -21.16 14.58 0.95
C GLN A 32 -22.24 14.99 1.95
N GLN A 33 -22.41 16.30 2.15
CA GLN A 33 -23.44 16.87 3.01
C GLN A 33 -24.85 16.53 2.49
N GLN A 34 -25.08 16.69 1.18
CA GLN A 34 -26.35 16.32 0.53
C GLN A 34 -26.66 14.81 0.64
N ALA A 35 -25.63 13.97 0.65
CA ALA A 35 -25.78 12.52 0.83
C ALA A 35 -25.80 12.06 2.30
N GLY A 36 -25.77 12.98 3.28
CA GLY A 36 -25.75 12.64 4.71
C GLY A 36 -24.50 11.89 5.17
N VAL A 37 -23.39 11.97 4.44
CA VAL A 37 -22.18 11.19 4.70
C VAL A 37 -21.36 11.81 5.84
N ILE A 38 -21.49 11.23 7.04
CA ILE A 38 -20.64 11.56 8.19
C ILE A 38 -19.26 10.93 7.99
N LYS A 39 -18.26 11.76 7.64
CA LYS A 39 -16.88 11.32 7.42
C LYS A 39 -16.11 11.02 8.71
N THR A 40 -16.27 11.88 9.69
CA THR A 40 -15.43 12.00 10.88
C THR A 40 -16.21 12.76 11.96
N ALA A 41 -15.71 12.77 13.19
CA ALA A 41 -16.21 13.61 14.27
C ALA A 41 -15.20 14.74 14.58
N PRO A 42 -15.61 15.89 15.15
CA PRO A 42 -14.69 17.01 15.42
C PRO A 42 -13.48 16.64 16.27
N HIS A 43 -13.64 15.76 17.26
CA HIS A 43 -12.57 15.28 18.15
C HIS A 43 -11.68 14.20 17.52
N LEU A 44 -12.03 13.69 16.33
CA LEU A 44 -11.27 12.72 15.55
C LEU A 44 -10.40 13.37 14.46
N CYS A 45 -10.28 14.69 14.50
CA CYS A 45 -9.48 15.51 13.60
C CYS A 45 -8.39 16.25 14.38
N TRP A 46 -7.23 16.44 13.76
CA TRP A 46 -6.09 17.11 14.40
C TRP A 46 -5.27 17.89 13.38
N GLU A 47 -4.54 18.89 13.88
CA GLU A 47 -3.66 19.75 13.10
C GLU A 47 -2.37 20.09 13.86
N MET A 48 -1.32 20.36 13.09
CA MET A 48 0.01 20.72 13.56
C MET A 48 0.61 21.76 12.62
N ASN A 49 1.06 22.89 13.18
CA ASN A 49 1.64 24.02 12.46
C ASN A 49 0.71 24.64 11.37
N CYS A 50 -0.59 24.42 11.48
CA CYS A 50 -1.61 25.03 10.64
C CYS A 50 -2.96 25.10 11.35
N ASP A 51 -3.89 25.86 10.78
CA ASP A 51 -5.32 25.78 11.06
C ASP A 51 -5.96 24.92 9.97
N ARG A 52 -6.63 23.85 10.40
CA ARG A 52 -7.30 22.85 9.59
C ARG A 52 -8.38 23.43 8.68
N ASN A 53 -9.10 24.44 9.15
CA ASN A 53 -10.26 25.03 8.48
C ASN A 53 -9.83 25.98 7.34
N ILE A 54 -8.63 26.56 7.45
CA ILE A 54 -8.00 27.43 6.43
C ILE A 54 -6.69 26.84 5.88
N TYR A 55 -6.54 25.51 5.89
CA TYR A 55 -5.31 24.78 5.58
C TYR A 55 -4.62 25.22 4.28
N SER A 56 -5.40 25.52 3.24
CA SER A 56 -4.86 25.98 1.96
C SER A 56 -4.20 27.36 2.03
N CYS A 57 -4.81 28.31 2.75
CA CYS A 57 -4.27 29.64 3.00
C CYS A 57 -2.96 29.54 3.80
N ASP A 58 -2.94 28.74 4.86
CA ASP A 58 -1.75 28.52 5.69
C ASP A 58 -0.58 27.95 4.88
N ILE A 59 -0.82 26.94 4.04
CA ILE A 59 0.19 26.35 3.15
C ILE A 59 0.77 27.39 2.16
N LEU A 60 -0.08 28.25 1.61
CA LEU A 60 0.35 29.29 0.67
C LEU A 60 1.10 30.43 1.38
N THR A 61 0.68 30.82 2.58
CA THR A 61 1.34 31.81 3.43
C THR A 61 2.77 31.39 3.78
N THR A 62 2.96 30.15 4.25
CA THR A 62 4.31 29.59 4.51
C THR A 62 5.19 29.64 3.27
N ARG A 63 4.65 29.28 2.11
CA ARG A 63 5.40 29.31 0.84
C ARG A 63 5.79 30.73 0.43
N LYS A 64 4.86 31.69 0.56
CA LYS A 64 5.08 33.11 0.26
C LYS A 64 6.16 33.71 1.18
N LEU A 65 6.17 33.36 2.47
CA LEU A 65 7.22 33.73 3.43
C LEU A 65 8.63 33.31 3.00
N PHE A 66 8.78 32.11 2.43
CA PHE A 66 10.07 31.63 1.90
C PHE A 66 10.32 31.99 0.43
N GLY A 67 9.63 33.02 -0.11
CA GLY A 67 9.80 33.50 -1.48
C GLY A 67 9.46 32.45 -2.56
N LYS A 68 8.72 31.39 -2.22
CA LYS A 68 8.44 30.28 -3.14
C LYS A 68 7.33 30.67 -4.10
N ARG A 69 7.71 30.93 -5.35
CA ARG A 69 6.76 31.15 -6.45
C ARG A 69 5.88 29.92 -6.69
N ASP A 70 4.59 30.14 -6.85
CA ASP A 70 3.67 29.10 -7.28
C ASP A 70 3.82 28.82 -8.77
N ASN A 71 3.98 27.54 -9.09
CA ASN A 71 4.02 27.05 -10.45
C ASN A 71 3.29 25.69 -10.50
N LYS A 72 2.65 25.39 -11.63
CA LYS A 72 1.80 24.19 -11.80
C LYS A 72 2.55 22.86 -11.68
N ARG A 73 3.88 22.85 -11.54
CA ARG A 73 4.72 21.64 -11.40
C ARG A 73 4.96 21.27 -9.93
N THR A 74 5.09 22.26 -9.05
CA THR A 74 5.37 22.09 -7.62
C THR A 74 4.20 21.46 -6.86
N ASN A 75 4.51 20.50 -5.98
CA ASN A 75 3.55 19.97 -5.02
C ASN A 75 3.37 20.98 -3.87
N LEU A 76 2.14 21.23 -3.45
CA LEU A 76 1.81 22.07 -2.30
C LEU A 76 1.63 21.24 -1.03
N ALA A 77 0.97 20.08 -1.16
CA ALA A 77 0.83 19.09 -0.10
C ALA A 77 0.80 17.66 -0.67
N PHE A 78 1.23 16.71 0.15
CA PHE A 78 1.13 15.28 -0.10
C PHE A 78 -0.04 14.69 0.70
N LYS A 79 -0.60 13.58 0.23
CA LYS A 79 -1.64 12.84 0.95
C LYS A 79 -1.09 11.50 1.39
N MET A 80 -1.48 11.05 2.57
CA MET A 80 -1.13 9.74 3.11
C MET A 80 -2.35 9.15 3.81
N SER A 81 -2.37 7.84 4.03
CA SER A 81 -3.31 7.21 4.94
C SER A 81 -2.71 6.07 5.74
N LEU A 82 -3.20 5.92 6.97
CA LEU A 82 -3.07 4.69 7.77
C LEU A 82 -4.37 3.90 7.63
N SER A 83 -4.31 2.57 7.65
CA SER A 83 -5.51 1.73 7.55
C SER A 83 -5.35 0.45 8.37
N PHE A 84 -6.38 0.10 9.11
CA PHE A 84 -6.45 -1.08 9.97
C PHE A 84 -7.28 -2.17 9.29
N SER A 85 -7.08 -3.44 9.65
CA SER A 85 -7.96 -4.51 9.15
C SER A 85 -9.34 -4.39 9.82
N PRO A 86 -10.45 -4.61 9.09
CA PRO A 86 -11.76 -4.72 9.73
C PRO A 86 -11.80 -5.83 10.79
N ASP A 87 -10.99 -6.89 10.64
CA ASP A 87 -10.90 -8.03 11.58
C ASP A 87 -10.21 -7.67 12.92
N ASP A 88 -9.67 -6.46 13.05
CA ASP A 88 -9.14 -5.91 14.31
C ASP A 88 -10.01 -4.76 14.87
N ASN A 89 -11.14 -4.41 14.22
CA ASN A 89 -11.97 -3.28 14.63
C ASN A 89 -12.43 -3.36 16.08
N ASP A 90 -12.74 -4.55 16.58
CA ASP A 90 -13.32 -4.78 17.90
C ASP A 90 -12.29 -4.57 19.03
N LYS A 91 -11.00 -4.56 18.67
CA LYS A 91 -9.85 -4.38 19.57
C LYS A 91 -9.35 -2.93 19.65
N LEU A 92 -10.01 -1.99 18.95
CA LEU A 92 -9.44 -0.67 18.69
C LEU A 92 -10.52 0.41 18.60
N THR A 93 -10.53 1.37 19.52
CA THR A 93 -11.42 2.54 19.50
C THR A 93 -11.00 3.58 18.44
N TYR A 94 -11.88 4.53 18.09
CA TYR A 94 -11.52 5.60 17.15
C TYR A 94 -10.53 6.60 17.77
N GLU A 95 -10.58 6.73 19.09
CA GLU A 95 -9.72 7.53 19.95
C GLU A 95 -8.30 6.94 20.00
N GLU A 96 -8.16 5.61 20.06
CA GLU A 96 -6.86 4.95 19.89
C GLU A 96 -6.30 5.10 18.48
N VAL A 97 -7.15 4.99 17.44
CA VAL A 97 -6.74 5.29 16.06
C VAL A 97 -6.21 6.73 15.94
N PHE A 98 -6.91 7.68 16.57
CA PHE A 98 -6.49 9.08 16.63
C PHE A 98 -5.13 9.24 17.32
N ASN A 99 -4.93 8.61 18.48
CA ASN A 99 -3.67 8.69 19.22
C ASN A 99 -2.50 8.08 18.42
N ILE A 100 -2.68 6.92 17.78
CA ILE A 100 -1.68 6.32 16.90
C ILE A 100 -1.34 7.25 15.72
N ALA A 101 -2.35 7.89 15.13
CA ALA A 101 -2.16 8.84 14.03
C ALA A 101 -1.43 10.12 14.47
N LYS A 102 -1.69 10.60 15.69
CA LYS A 102 -1.00 11.75 16.29
C LYS A 102 0.48 11.42 16.54
N GLU A 103 0.77 10.33 17.25
CA GLU A 103 2.16 9.87 17.47
C GLU A 103 2.92 9.69 16.13
N PHE A 104 2.24 9.16 15.11
CA PHE A 104 2.80 9.01 13.76
C PHE A 104 3.11 10.37 13.12
N ALA A 105 2.21 11.35 13.21
CA ALA A 105 2.41 12.66 12.61
C ALA A 105 3.54 13.45 13.29
N GLU A 106 3.54 13.47 14.63
CA GLU A 106 4.58 14.13 15.44
C GLU A 106 5.97 13.53 15.16
N LYS A 107 6.05 12.20 14.98
CA LYS A 107 7.33 11.51 14.69
C LYS A 107 7.89 11.76 13.29
N PHE A 108 7.04 11.88 12.26
CA PHE A 108 7.48 11.85 10.86
C PHE A 108 7.33 13.16 10.08
N PHE A 109 6.61 14.14 10.61
CA PHE A 109 6.30 15.39 9.91
C PHE A 109 6.63 16.65 10.74
N ASP A 110 7.52 16.54 11.72
CA ASP A 110 8.00 17.68 12.50
C ASP A 110 8.48 18.83 11.60
N GLY A 111 8.20 20.07 12.02
CA GLY A 111 8.45 21.28 11.27
C GLY A 111 7.60 21.49 10.01
N TYR A 112 6.72 20.55 9.62
CA TYR A 112 5.78 20.70 8.51
C TYR A 112 4.35 20.96 9.00
N GLN A 113 3.53 21.48 8.09
CA GLN A 113 2.12 21.76 8.32
C GLN A 113 1.29 20.51 8.02
N VAL A 114 0.59 19.97 9.01
CA VAL A 114 -0.13 18.70 8.90
C VAL A 114 -1.55 18.84 9.41
N MET A 115 -2.50 18.24 8.70
CA MET A 115 -3.81 17.91 9.27
C MET A 115 -4.14 16.44 9.01
N PHE A 116 -4.87 15.81 9.93
CA PHE A 116 -5.46 14.50 9.70
C PHE A 116 -6.90 14.41 10.19
N ALA A 117 -7.63 13.43 9.65
CA ALA A 117 -8.96 13.03 10.11
C ALA A 117 -9.04 11.51 10.17
N VAL A 118 -9.47 10.96 11.30
CA VAL A 118 -9.89 9.56 11.40
C VAL A 118 -11.27 9.43 10.77
N HIS A 119 -11.42 8.51 9.82
CA HIS A 119 -12.65 8.33 9.11
C HIS A 119 -13.51 7.21 9.73
N THR A 120 -14.79 7.52 9.92
CA THR A 120 -15.84 6.63 10.45
C THR A 120 -16.79 6.11 9.37
N ASP A 121 -16.65 6.57 8.11
CA ASP A 121 -17.58 6.33 6.99
C ASP A 121 -17.47 4.94 6.33
N LYS A 122 -16.62 4.04 6.83
CA LYS A 122 -16.35 2.74 6.21
C LYS A 122 -16.27 1.61 7.25
N PRO A 123 -16.49 0.35 6.82
CA PRO A 123 -16.32 -0.82 7.68
C PRO A 123 -14.90 -1.04 8.24
N HIS A 124 -13.88 -0.31 7.77
CA HIS A 124 -12.52 -0.39 8.30
C HIS A 124 -12.07 0.98 8.80
N LYS A 125 -11.48 0.99 9.99
CA LYS A 125 -10.89 2.19 10.59
C LYS A 125 -9.70 2.62 9.74
N HIS A 126 -9.66 3.91 9.39
CA HIS A 126 -8.59 4.49 8.58
C HIS A 126 -8.42 5.98 8.88
N VAL A 127 -7.24 6.51 8.60
CA VAL A 127 -6.89 7.91 8.84
C VAL A 127 -6.33 8.50 7.58
N HIS A 128 -6.77 9.69 7.18
CA HIS A 128 -6.18 10.44 6.08
C HIS A 128 -5.37 11.62 6.60
N PHE A 129 -4.22 11.88 5.98
CA PHE A 129 -3.32 12.98 6.29
C PHE A 129 -3.14 13.89 5.07
N LEU A 130 -3.04 15.20 5.30
CA LEU A 130 -2.45 16.17 4.39
C LEU A 130 -1.18 16.72 5.01
N VAL A 131 -0.05 16.59 4.30
CA VAL A 131 1.28 17.02 4.75
C VAL A 131 1.80 18.09 3.80
N GLY A 132 2.02 19.29 4.33
CA GLY A 132 2.49 20.44 3.59
C GLY A 132 3.90 20.24 3.05
N ASN A 133 4.16 20.71 1.82
CA ASN A 133 5.47 20.58 1.19
C ASN A 133 6.49 21.64 1.65
N CYS A 134 6.15 22.53 2.58
CA CYS A 134 7.06 23.58 3.05
C CYS A 134 7.24 23.48 4.55
N HIS A 135 8.49 23.27 5.00
CA HIS A 135 8.86 23.35 6.41
C HIS A 135 8.70 24.80 6.89
N ILE A 136 8.10 25.01 8.08
CA ILE A 136 7.71 26.34 8.57
C ILE A 136 8.90 27.22 9.00
N GLU A 137 9.96 26.60 9.54
CA GLU A 137 11.18 27.31 9.98
C GLU A 137 12.25 27.39 8.88
N THR A 138 12.47 26.30 8.14
CA THR A 138 13.62 26.20 7.21
C THR A 138 13.26 26.42 5.73
N GLY A 139 11.96 26.46 5.39
CA GLY A 139 11.50 26.50 4.01
C GLY A 139 11.91 25.28 3.16
N LYS A 140 12.46 24.21 3.76
CA LYS A 140 12.83 23.00 3.01
C LYS A 140 11.61 22.30 2.45
N ALA A 141 11.78 21.64 1.30
CA ALA A 141 10.72 20.88 0.65
C ALA A 141 10.56 19.51 1.32
N TYR A 142 9.31 19.10 1.61
CA TYR A 142 9.05 17.76 2.12
C TYR A 142 9.46 16.72 1.06
N ARG A 143 10.27 15.74 1.49
CA ARG A 143 10.71 14.61 0.68
C ARG A 143 10.61 13.33 1.50
N ARG A 144 10.10 12.28 0.87
CA ARG A 144 10.01 10.93 1.42
C ARG A 144 10.69 9.96 0.47
N SER A 145 11.74 9.30 0.92
CA SER A 145 12.38 8.17 0.26
C SER A 145 11.58 6.88 0.47
N GLN A 146 11.92 5.80 -0.25
CA GLN A 146 11.30 4.50 0.00
C GLN A 146 11.72 3.90 1.35
N LYS A 147 12.92 4.25 1.85
CA LYS A 147 13.37 3.88 3.20
C LYS A 147 12.51 4.56 4.27
N ASP A 148 12.17 5.83 4.10
CA ASP A 148 11.34 6.56 5.07
C ASP A 148 9.92 5.95 5.14
N LEU A 149 9.35 5.50 4.01
CA LEU A 149 8.07 4.79 4.01
C LEU A 149 8.15 3.41 4.64
N GLN A 150 9.29 2.72 4.50
CA GLN A 150 9.55 1.48 5.23
C GLN A 150 9.55 1.74 6.73
N THR A 151 10.30 2.73 7.21
CA THR A 151 10.34 3.09 8.64
C THR A 151 9.00 3.60 9.18
N MET A 152 8.21 4.31 8.37
CA MET A 152 6.81 4.63 8.67
C MET A 152 5.96 3.37 8.86
N CYS A 153 6.11 2.37 7.98
CA CYS A 153 5.39 1.10 8.11
C CYS A 153 5.89 0.28 9.30
N GLU A 154 7.19 0.27 9.61
CA GLU A 154 7.77 -0.39 10.78
C GLU A 154 7.16 0.19 12.06
N PHE A 155 7.21 1.51 12.24
CA PHE A 155 6.62 2.19 13.39
C PHE A 155 5.11 1.94 13.50
N PHE A 156 4.35 2.09 12.41
CA PHE A 156 2.91 1.81 12.45
C PHE A 156 2.62 0.33 12.75
N GLY A 157 3.46 -0.59 12.27
CA GLY A 157 3.38 -2.02 12.57
C GLY A 157 3.65 -2.33 14.04
N GLU A 158 4.65 -1.67 14.63
CA GLU A 158 4.95 -1.76 16.07
C GLU A 158 3.76 -1.28 16.92
N GLN A 159 3.15 -0.15 16.55
CA GLN A 159 1.95 0.39 17.23
C GLN A 159 0.74 -0.55 17.14
N CYS A 160 0.59 -1.27 16.03
CA CYS A 160 -0.42 -2.31 15.87
C CYS A 160 -0.12 -3.55 16.72
N MET A 161 1.13 -4.03 16.72
CA MET A 161 1.54 -5.20 17.51
C MET A 161 1.38 -4.98 19.02
N LYS A 162 1.73 -3.80 19.54
CA LYS A 162 1.54 -3.42 20.95
C LYS A 162 0.08 -3.51 21.43
N ARG A 163 -0.88 -3.48 20.51
CA ARG A 163 -2.33 -3.52 20.77
C ARG A 163 -3.00 -4.82 20.28
N GLY A 164 -2.22 -5.84 19.92
CA GLY A 164 -2.76 -7.14 19.46
C GLY A 164 -3.49 -7.10 18.10
N LEU A 165 -3.22 -6.08 17.28
CA LEU A 165 -3.83 -5.89 15.96
C LEU A 165 -3.10 -6.72 14.89
N THR A 166 -3.17 -8.04 15.02
CA THR A 166 -2.42 -9.01 14.22
C THR A 166 -2.81 -9.03 12.74
N ASN A 167 -4.04 -8.64 12.40
CA ASN A 167 -4.53 -8.62 11.02
C ASN A 167 -4.15 -7.30 10.32
N SER A 168 -3.82 -6.26 11.08
CA SER A 168 -3.42 -4.93 10.62
C SER A 168 -1.92 -4.82 10.26
N VAL A 169 -1.16 -5.92 10.43
CA VAL A 169 0.28 -5.99 10.13
C VAL A 169 0.60 -7.07 9.10
N ARG A 170 1.68 -6.86 8.34
CA ARG A 170 2.31 -7.88 7.48
C ARG A 170 3.70 -8.22 7.98
N LYS A 171 4.15 -9.47 7.79
CA LYS A 171 5.50 -9.91 8.17
C LYS A 171 6.56 -9.16 7.38
N ASP A 172 6.38 -9.11 6.06
CA ASP A 172 7.32 -8.54 5.09
C ASP A 172 6.86 -7.18 4.57
N TYR A 173 7.80 -6.25 4.34
CA TYR A 173 7.47 -4.90 3.87
C TYR A 173 6.89 -4.93 2.45
N TYR A 174 7.54 -5.70 1.59
CA TYR A 174 7.06 -6.08 0.28
C TYR A 174 6.20 -7.33 0.45
N ASN A 175 4.87 -7.17 0.42
CA ASN A 175 3.97 -8.30 0.18
C ASN A 175 4.02 -8.66 -1.31
N ASP A 176 5.21 -9.05 -1.76
CA ASP A 176 5.39 -9.85 -2.96
C ASP A 176 5.02 -11.29 -2.59
N ASP A 177 3.73 -11.53 -2.40
CA ASP A 177 3.18 -12.84 -2.76
C ASP A 177 3.21 -12.88 -4.28
N PRO A 178 4.16 -13.60 -4.91
CA PRO A 178 4.29 -13.62 -6.36
C PRO A 178 3.07 -14.27 -7.03
N ASP A 179 2.29 -15.06 -6.27
CA ASP A 179 1.10 -15.75 -6.72
C ASP A 179 -0.15 -14.85 -6.69
N ARG A 180 -0.07 -13.71 -6.01
CA ARG A 180 -1.20 -12.79 -5.86
C ARG A 180 -1.43 -11.91 -7.10
N ASP A 181 -2.67 -11.91 -7.56
CA ASP A 181 -3.16 -10.99 -8.57
C ASP A 181 -3.20 -9.53 -8.09
N LYS A 182 -2.71 -8.61 -8.94
CA LYS A 182 -2.80 -7.17 -8.74
C LYS A 182 -4.15 -6.65 -9.21
N GLU A 183 -5.19 -6.94 -8.41
CA GLU A 183 -6.55 -6.42 -8.56
C GLU A 183 -6.67 -4.98 -8.05
N THR A 184 -7.35 -4.10 -8.79
CA THR A 184 -7.78 -2.79 -8.27
C THR A 184 -9.01 -2.91 -7.35
N PHE A 185 -9.28 -1.89 -6.54
CA PHE A 185 -10.49 -1.85 -5.70
C PHE A 185 -11.80 -1.99 -6.51
N ALA A 186 -11.84 -1.45 -7.73
CA ALA A 186 -12.98 -1.60 -8.64
C ALA A 186 -13.18 -3.05 -9.11
N GLU A 187 -12.08 -3.76 -9.45
CA GLU A 187 -12.12 -5.20 -9.80
C GLU A 187 -12.67 -6.02 -8.62
N LYS A 188 -12.15 -5.79 -7.40
CA LYS A 188 -12.65 -6.47 -6.19
C LYS A 188 -14.14 -6.25 -5.95
N GLN A 189 -14.63 -5.02 -6.14
CA GLN A 189 -16.05 -4.72 -5.97
C GLN A 189 -16.94 -5.36 -7.06
N MET A 190 -16.44 -5.48 -8.30
CA MET A 190 -17.15 -6.19 -9.37
C MET A 190 -17.22 -7.70 -9.10
N LYS A 191 -16.10 -8.29 -8.68
CA LYS A 191 -15.97 -9.71 -8.30
C LYS A 191 -16.88 -10.06 -7.12
N ALA A 192 -16.96 -9.21 -6.10
CA ALA A 192 -17.90 -9.35 -4.98
C ALA A 192 -19.38 -9.26 -5.40
N LYS A 193 -19.67 -8.66 -6.56
CA LYS A 193 -21.02 -8.63 -7.18
C LYS A 193 -21.24 -9.77 -8.18
N GLY A 194 -20.37 -10.80 -8.18
CA GLY A 194 -20.43 -11.95 -9.09
C GLY A 194 -20.10 -11.62 -10.55
N LYS A 195 -19.44 -10.48 -10.82
CA LYS A 195 -19.08 -10.05 -12.19
C LYS A 195 -17.59 -10.24 -12.43
N GLU A 196 -17.24 -11.04 -13.44
CA GLU A 196 -15.88 -11.15 -13.96
C GLU A 196 -15.48 -9.83 -14.66
N THR A 197 -14.19 -9.50 -14.65
CA THR A 197 -13.66 -8.35 -15.40
C THR A 197 -12.78 -8.83 -16.54
N PHE A 198 -12.65 -8.03 -17.61
CA PHE A 198 -11.76 -8.36 -18.74
C PHE A 198 -10.30 -8.64 -18.33
N LYS A 199 -9.87 -8.12 -17.17
CA LYS A 199 -8.55 -8.43 -16.60
C LYS A 199 -8.50 -9.82 -15.96
N ASP A 200 -9.60 -10.27 -15.37
CA ASP A 200 -9.71 -11.64 -14.84
C ASP A 200 -9.76 -12.65 -15.98
N GLU A 201 -10.49 -12.34 -17.06
CA GLU A 201 -10.44 -13.09 -18.33
C GLU A 201 -8.99 -13.19 -18.84
N LEU A 202 -8.26 -12.06 -18.95
CA LEU A 202 -6.84 -12.04 -19.32
C LEU A 202 -5.97 -12.89 -18.37
N ARG A 203 -6.13 -12.75 -17.04
CA ARG A 203 -5.39 -13.55 -16.05
C ARG A 203 -5.64 -15.05 -16.25
N LYS A 204 -6.89 -15.43 -16.50
CA LYS A 204 -7.32 -16.82 -16.71
C LYS A 204 -6.71 -17.42 -17.98
N VAL A 205 -6.82 -16.75 -19.12
CA VAL A 205 -6.26 -17.28 -20.38
C VAL A 205 -4.73 -17.33 -20.36
N ILE A 206 -4.05 -16.34 -19.76
CA ILE A 206 -2.58 -16.38 -19.62
C ILE A 206 -2.16 -17.55 -18.72
N ARG A 207 -2.89 -17.83 -17.62
CA ARG A 207 -2.61 -19.00 -16.76
C ARG A 207 -2.79 -20.32 -17.49
N ILE A 208 -3.83 -20.45 -18.32
CA ILE A 208 -4.07 -21.66 -19.12
C ILE A 208 -2.91 -21.87 -20.09
N GLU A 209 -2.53 -20.86 -20.87
CA GLU A 209 -1.44 -20.99 -21.85
C GLU A 209 -0.06 -21.16 -21.20
N CYS A 210 0.18 -20.58 -20.03
CA CYS A 210 1.43 -20.86 -19.28
C CYS A 210 1.46 -22.27 -18.68
N ALA A 211 0.32 -22.96 -18.56
CA ALA A 211 0.21 -24.32 -18.03
C ALA A 211 0.19 -25.41 -19.12
N ASP A 212 -0.01 -25.03 -20.39
CA ASP A 212 0.00 -25.98 -21.51
C ASP A 212 1.42 -26.55 -21.73
N PRO A 213 1.63 -27.89 -21.66
CA PRO A 213 2.94 -28.52 -21.89
C PRO A 213 3.55 -28.29 -23.28
N ASN A 214 2.75 -27.84 -24.27
CA ASN A 214 3.22 -27.50 -25.60
C ASN A 214 3.90 -26.13 -25.64
N ASN A 215 3.52 -25.19 -24.77
CA ASN A 215 4.11 -23.87 -24.70
C ASN A 215 5.37 -23.92 -23.83
N ARG A 216 6.56 -23.72 -24.42
CA ARG A 216 7.85 -23.87 -23.74
C ARG A 216 8.61 -22.56 -23.58
N THR A 217 8.24 -21.56 -24.37
CA THR A 217 8.84 -20.22 -24.42
C THR A 217 7.78 -19.13 -24.23
N LEU A 218 8.23 -17.90 -23.97
CA LEU A 218 7.34 -16.73 -23.95
C LEU A 218 6.65 -16.55 -25.30
N GLU A 219 7.39 -16.80 -26.38
CA GLU A 219 6.93 -16.71 -27.76
C GLU A 219 5.80 -17.70 -28.04
N ASP A 220 5.90 -18.94 -27.55
CA ASP A 220 4.82 -19.93 -27.67
C ASP A 220 3.55 -19.45 -26.96
N VAL A 221 3.67 -18.99 -25.71
CA VAL A 221 2.54 -18.43 -24.93
C VAL A 221 1.91 -17.23 -25.64
N VAL A 222 2.73 -16.33 -26.21
CA VAL A 222 2.24 -15.16 -26.98
C VAL A 222 1.50 -15.59 -28.25
N ASN A 223 2.03 -16.58 -28.97
CA ASN A 223 1.41 -17.11 -30.19
C ASN A 223 0.09 -17.83 -29.87
N ALA A 224 0.06 -18.64 -28.81
CA ALA A 224 -1.12 -19.37 -28.37
C ALA A 224 -2.22 -18.43 -27.85
N LEU A 225 -1.87 -17.38 -27.08
CA LEU A 225 -2.80 -16.32 -26.68
C LEU A 225 -3.48 -15.62 -27.87
N MET A 226 -2.74 -15.37 -28.94
CA MET A 226 -3.30 -14.81 -30.17
C MET A 226 -4.16 -15.82 -30.96
N LYS A 227 -3.71 -17.09 -31.02
CA LYS A 227 -4.38 -18.15 -31.77
C LYS A 227 -5.68 -18.63 -31.12
N HIS A 228 -5.68 -18.84 -29.80
CA HIS A 228 -6.79 -19.43 -29.06
C HIS A 228 -7.80 -18.40 -28.56
N TYR A 229 -7.35 -17.17 -28.25
CA TYR A 229 -8.19 -16.13 -27.62
C TYR A 229 -8.13 -14.77 -28.31
N HIS A 230 -7.41 -14.62 -29.42
CA HIS A 230 -7.21 -13.34 -30.12
C HIS A 230 -6.68 -12.21 -29.21
N VAL A 231 -5.90 -12.57 -28.19
CA VAL A 231 -5.26 -11.62 -27.27
C VAL A 231 -3.94 -11.13 -27.89
N GLU A 232 -3.98 -9.94 -28.48
CA GLU A 232 -2.81 -9.35 -29.11
C GLU A 232 -1.78 -8.90 -28.05
N CYS A 233 -0.62 -9.55 -28.03
CA CYS A 233 0.46 -9.23 -27.11
C CYS A 233 1.49 -8.29 -27.75
N CYS A 234 2.12 -7.43 -26.95
CA CYS A 234 3.27 -6.63 -27.37
C CYS A 234 4.38 -6.74 -26.33
N VAL A 235 5.52 -7.31 -26.72
CA VAL A 235 6.71 -7.50 -25.89
C VAL A 235 7.75 -6.42 -26.23
N LYS A 236 8.33 -5.78 -25.21
CA LYS A 236 9.42 -4.79 -25.31
C LYS A 236 10.38 -4.95 -24.14
N GLY A 237 11.49 -5.65 -24.38
CA GLY A 237 12.42 -6.05 -23.31
C GLY A 237 11.68 -6.83 -22.21
N ASN A 238 11.91 -6.48 -20.94
CA ASN A 238 11.24 -7.12 -19.80
C ASN A 238 9.77 -6.65 -19.57
N THR A 239 9.13 -5.99 -20.54
CA THR A 239 7.72 -5.54 -20.44
C THR A 239 6.86 -6.22 -21.49
N ILE A 240 5.71 -6.73 -21.08
CA ILE A 240 4.64 -7.24 -21.96
C ILE A 240 3.33 -6.48 -21.68
N SER A 241 2.53 -6.28 -22.72
CA SER A 241 1.15 -5.80 -22.61
C SER A 241 0.20 -6.62 -23.47
N TYR A 242 -1.00 -6.86 -22.94
CA TYR A 242 -2.05 -7.67 -23.55
C TYR A 242 -3.21 -6.77 -23.97
N ARG A 243 -3.69 -6.91 -25.20
CA ARG A 243 -4.92 -6.27 -25.68
C ARG A 243 -6.03 -7.31 -25.75
N HIS A 244 -7.13 -7.04 -25.05
CA HIS A 244 -8.29 -7.93 -25.05
C HIS A 244 -9.08 -7.74 -26.34
N PRO A 245 -9.54 -8.81 -27.03
CA PRO A 245 -10.19 -8.71 -28.34
C PRO A 245 -11.50 -7.91 -28.29
N ASN A 246 -12.27 -8.04 -27.21
CA ASN A 246 -13.65 -7.54 -27.13
C ASN A 246 -13.83 -6.35 -26.16
N TYR A 247 -12.76 -5.86 -25.51
CA TYR A 247 -12.89 -4.81 -24.48
C TYR A 247 -12.40 -3.45 -24.98
N THR A 248 -13.34 -2.52 -25.13
CA THR A 248 -13.12 -1.15 -25.61
C THR A 248 -13.20 -0.12 -24.47
N ASP A 249 -12.55 1.02 -24.67
CA ASP A 249 -12.74 2.21 -23.84
C ASP A 249 -14.06 2.93 -24.18
N LYS A 250 -14.34 4.03 -23.46
CA LYS A 250 -15.52 4.89 -23.69
C LYS A 250 -15.57 5.55 -25.09
N ARG A 251 -14.54 5.37 -25.93
CA ARG A 251 -14.41 5.91 -27.29
C ARG A 251 -14.42 4.79 -28.34
N GLY A 252 -14.73 3.54 -27.95
CA GLY A 252 -14.78 2.38 -28.84
C GLY A 252 -13.41 1.80 -29.19
N LYS A 253 -12.32 2.26 -28.57
CA LYS A 253 -10.96 1.77 -28.89
C LYS A 253 -10.57 0.61 -27.98
N LEU A 254 -10.06 -0.48 -28.56
CA LEU A 254 -9.54 -1.63 -27.80
C LEU A 254 -8.45 -1.22 -26.80
N VAL A 255 -8.53 -1.77 -25.59
CA VAL A 255 -7.65 -1.41 -24.46
C VAL A 255 -6.54 -2.44 -24.27
N SER A 256 -5.32 -1.95 -24.07
CA SER A 256 -4.16 -2.77 -23.68
C SER A 256 -3.81 -2.58 -22.20
N VAL A 257 -3.47 -3.67 -21.49
CA VAL A 257 -3.04 -3.67 -20.09
C VAL A 257 -1.62 -4.24 -20.00
N ARG A 258 -0.72 -3.57 -19.26
CA ARG A 258 0.62 -4.11 -18.96
C ARG A 258 0.52 -5.29 -18.00
N GLY A 259 1.35 -6.32 -18.18
CA GLY A 259 1.39 -7.48 -17.29
C GLY A 259 1.53 -7.15 -15.80
N SER A 260 2.40 -6.18 -15.46
CA SER A 260 2.57 -5.69 -14.08
C SER A 260 1.34 -5.00 -13.47
N LYS A 261 0.25 -4.79 -14.23
CA LYS A 261 -1.06 -4.34 -13.75
C LYS A 261 -2.10 -5.48 -13.63
N LEU A 262 -1.72 -6.71 -13.96
CA LEU A 262 -2.48 -7.94 -13.71
C LEU A 262 -1.92 -8.69 -12.48
N GLY A 263 -0.60 -8.68 -12.29
CA GLY A 263 0.16 -9.43 -11.27
C GLY A 263 1.58 -9.71 -11.79
N ASP A 264 2.50 -10.21 -10.95
CA ASP A 264 3.89 -10.38 -11.39
C ASP A 264 4.09 -11.62 -12.27
N LYS A 265 3.26 -12.66 -12.12
CA LYS A 265 3.17 -13.82 -13.03
C LYS A 265 2.93 -13.46 -14.49
N TYR A 266 2.21 -12.37 -14.76
CA TYR A 266 1.87 -11.94 -16.12
C TYR A 266 2.93 -11.01 -16.74
N THR A 267 4.07 -10.82 -16.08
CA THR A 267 5.24 -10.13 -16.66
C THR A 267 6.10 -11.12 -17.46
N VAL A 268 7.00 -10.61 -18.31
CA VAL A 268 7.99 -11.44 -19.04
C VAL A 268 8.78 -12.34 -18.09
N LYS A 269 9.25 -11.79 -16.96
CA LYS A 269 9.92 -12.55 -15.90
C LYS A 269 9.02 -13.61 -15.27
N GLY A 270 7.75 -13.28 -15.02
CA GLY A 270 6.76 -14.18 -14.41
C GLY A 270 6.43 -15.39 -15.28
N ILE A 271 6.14 -15.17 -16.56
CA ILE A 271 5.84 -16.25 -17.53
C ILE A 271 7.03 -17.20 -17.64
N ASN A 272 8.24 -16.66 -17.87
CA ASN A 272 9.46 -17.48 -17.96
C ASN A 272 9.76 -18.27 -16.68
N TYR A 273 9.37 -17.75 -15.51
CA TYR A 273 9.50 -18.47 -14.24
C TYR A 273 8.54 -19.66 -14.13
N GLU A 274 7.27 -19.49 -14.50
CA GLU A 274 6.26 -20.57 -14.49
C GLU A 274 6.59 -21.66 -15.51
N LEU A 275 6.94 -21.31 -16.74
CA LEU A 275 7.41 -22.26 -17.76
C LEU A 275 8.61 -23.08 -17.27
N GLY A 276 9.57 -22.41 -16.61
CA GLY A 276 10.72 -23.07 -15.99
C GLY A 276 10.36 -23.96 -14.80
N LYS A 277 9.28 -23.65 -14.06
CA LYS A 277 8.79 -24.44 -12.93
C LYS A 277 8.16 -25.75 -13.42
N ILE A 278 7.33 -25.69 -14.45
CA ILE A 278 6.73 -26.86 -15.09
C ILE A 278 7.81 -27.81 -15.62
N ARG A 279 8.84 -27.26 -16.29
CA ARG A 279 9.97 -28.06 -16.79
C ARG A 279 10.70 -28.82 -15.68
N ARG A 280 11.02 -28.14 -14.56
CA ARG A 280 11.68 -28.79 -13.40
C ARG A 280 10.82 -29.87 -12.74
N GLY A 281 9.49 -29.69 -12.71
CA GLY A 281 8.57 -30.73 -12.24
C GLY A 281 8.61 -31.96 -13.14
N GLN A 282 8.44 -31.78 -14.45
CA GLN A 282 8.50 -32.87 -15.42
C GLN A 282 9.87 -33.59 -15.47
N GLU A 283 10.97 -32.87 -15.23
CA GLU A 283 12.31 -33.44 -15.10
C GLU A 283 12.43 -34.31 -13.83
N ALA A 284 11.84 -33.89 -12.71
CA ALA A 284 11.81 -34.65 -11.46
C ALA A 284 10.92 -35.91 -11.56
N ASP A 285 9.69 -35.78 -12.07
CA ASP A 285 8.75 -36.89 -12.26
C ASP A 285 9.35 -37.99 -13.17
N ARG A 286 10.09 -37.57 -14.21
CA ARG A 286 10.82 -38.50 -15.10
C ARG A 286 11.99 -39.19 -14.40
N ALA A 287 12.74 -38.47 -13.57
CA ALA A 287 13.84 -39.06 -12.81
C ALA A 287 13.31 -40.09 -11.79
N GLU A 288 12.20 -39.79 -11.12
CA GLU A 288 11.54 -40.71 -10.20
C GLU A 288 11.03 -41.96 -10.93
N ALA A 289 10.36 -41.80 -12.08
CA ALA A 289 9.94 -42.92 -12.92
C ALA A 289 11.11 -43.83 -13.37
N LEU A 290 12.25 -43.25 -13.75
CA LEU A 290 13.46 -44.00 -14.12
C LEU A 290 14.07 -44.77 -12.94
N THR A 291 14.07 -44.21 -11.73
CA THR A 291 14.52 -44.93 -10.52
C THR A 291 13.57 -46.06 -10.11
N ALA A 292 12.26 -45.87 -10.27
CA ALA A 292 11.23 -46.89 -10.01
C ALA A 292 11.26 -48.05 -11.02
N ASP A 293 11.69 -47.81 -12.26
CA ASP A 293 11.85 -48.87 -13.27
C ASP A 293 13.16 -49.67 -13.07
N THR A 294 14.24 -48.96 -12.69
CA THR A 294 15.53 -49.59 -12.36
C THR A 294 15.42 -50.56 -11.18
N THR A 295 14.65 -50.21 -10.14
CA THR A 295 14.43 -51.09 -8.97
C THR A 295 13.59 -52.32 -9.32
N LYS A 296 12.56 -52.19 -10.17
CA LYS A 296 11.79 -53.34 -10.67
C LYS A 296 12.61 -54.28 -11.54
N THR A 297 13.56 -53.75 -12.30
CA THR A 297 14.44 -54.57 -13.15
C THR A 297 15.42 -55.39 -12.31
N ALA A 298 15.94 -54.82 -11.21
CA ALA A 298 16.85 -55.51 -10.29
C ALA A 298 16.18 -56.68 -9.52
N ASP A 299 14.93 -56.51 -9.12
CA ASP A 299 14.14 -57.55 -8.41
C ASP A 299 13.84 -58.77 -9.32
N ARG A 300 13.70 -58.50 -10.64
CA ARG A 300 13.46 -59.52 -11.65
C ARG A 300 14.70 -60.35 -12.01
N THR A 301 15.91 -59.87 -11.71
CA THR A 301 17.16 -60.64 -11.90
C THR A 301 17.47 -61.55 -10.70
N GLN A 302 16.97 -61.25 -9.50
CA GLN A 302 17.20 -62.10 -8.32
C GLN A 302 16.32 -63.36 -8.30
N THR A 303 15.17 -63.33 -8.99
CA THR A 303 14.22 -64.45 -9.05
C THR A 303 14.55 -65.51 -10.13
N ALA A 304 15.61 -65.32 -10.93
CA ALA A 304 16.00 -66.24 -12.00
C ALA A 304 17.01 -67.34 -11.60
N ASN A 305 17.64 -67.24 -10.42
CA ASN A 305 18.74 -68.13 -9.98
C ASN A 305 18.35 -69.01 -8.77
N GLY A 306 17.22 -69.72 -8.84
CA GLY A 306 16.62 -70.44 -7.69
C GLY A 306 16.10 -71.86 -7.98
N VAL A 307 16.95 -72.76 -8.49
CA VAL A 307 16.68 -74.18 -8.80
C VAL A 307 18.03 -74.91 -8.70
N LEU A 308 18.28 -76.05 -8.00
CA LEU A 308 17.49 -77.00 -7.20
C LEU A 308 18.42 -77.65 -6.13
N HIS A 309 17.87 -78.31 -5.09
CA HIS A 309 18.63 -79.14 -4.14
C HIS A 309 19.07 -80.49 -4.72
N THR A 310 20.24 -81.02 -4.30
CA THR A 310 20.46 -82.37 -3.70
C THR A 310 21.95 -82.56 -3.32
N GLY A 311 22.26 -83.20 -2.18
CA GLY A 311 23.63 -83.70 -1.90
C GLY A 311 24.06 -83.70 -0.41
N THR A 312 24.09 -84.88 0.19
CA THR A 312 24.41 -85.26 1.59
C THR A 312 25.84 -84.97 2.11
N ASP A 313 25.94 -84.78 3.45
CA ASP A 313 27.02 -85.14 4.41
C ASP A 313 28.52 -84.89 4.05
N ASP A 314 29.37 -84.27 4.89
CA ASP A 314 29.85 -84.86 6.16
C ASP A 314 30.62 -83.86 7.10
N LYS A 315 30.53 -84.10 8.41
CA LYS A 315 31.49 -83.84 9.54
C LYS A 315 32.43 -82.60 9.67
N ARG A 316 32.19 -81.87 10.79
CA ARG A 316 33.09 -81.67 11.98
C ARG A 316 33.99 -80.41 12.12
N SER A 317 33.83 -79.74 13.28
CA SER A 317 34.75 -78.80 14.02
C SER A 317 35.19 -77.48 13.34
N GLY A 318 35.36 -76.35 14.04
CA GLY A 318 35.14 -76.02 15.46
C GLY A 318 35.73 -74.64 15.85
N ALA A 319 35.59 -74.24 17.12
CA ALA A 319 36.20 -73.08 17.82
C ALA A 319 35.65 -71.64 17.57
N TYR A 320 35.05 -71.08 18.64
CA TYR A 320 35.12 -69.64 19.02
C TYR A 320 36.39 -69.43 19.90
N PRO A 321 36.96 -68.20 20.01
CA PRO A 321 36.51 -67.17 20.99
C PRO A 321 36.33 -65.78 20.34
N GLN A 322 35.57 -64.78 20.82
CA GLN A 322 35.24 -64.22 22.16
C GLN A 322 36.12 -63.00 22.56
N GLY A 323 35.48 -61.89 22.97
CA GLY A 323 36.10 -60.63 23.44
C GLY A 323 36.21 -59.55 22.35
N VAL A 324 36.03 -58.23 22.60
CA VAL A 324 35.91 -57.47 23.86
C VAL A 324 34.90 -56.31 23.69
N ARG A 325 34.21 -55.90 24.77
CA ARG A 325 33.41 -54.66 24.83
C ARG A 325 34.20 -53.54 25.52
N THR A 326 34.06 -52.31 25.04
CA THR A 326 34.23 -51.09 25.83
C THR A 326 33.05 -50.14 25.58
N LEU A 327 32.80 -49.22 26.51
CA LEU A 327 31.53 -48.51 26.67
C LEU A 327 31.81 -47.03 26.96
N GLU A 328 31.08 -46.12 26.32
CA GLU A 328 30.72 -44.75 26.74
C GLU A 328 29.77 -44.17 25.66
N GLN A 329 28.52 -43.78 25.98
CA GLN A 329 28.08 -42.40 26.27
C GLN A 329 28.51 -41.36 25.21
N SER A 330 27.70 -40.43 24.68
CA SER A 330 26.26 -40.11 24.77
C SER A 330 25.97 -39.01 23.70
N THR A 331 24.77 -38.70 23.18
CA THR A 331 23.38 -39.01 23.59
C THR A 331 22.43 -39.02 22.36
N GLU A 332 21.11 -39.09 22.57
CA GLU A 332 20.03 -39.20 21.58
C GLU A 332 19.58 -37.87 20.93
N THR A 333 18.97 -37.96 19.74
CA THR A 333 17.81 -37.12 19.37
C THR A 333 16.97 -37.88 18.33
N GLY A 334 15.92 -38.55 18.79
CA GLY A 334 14.98 -39.26 17.93
C GLY A 334 13.89 -38.32 17.41
N GLY A 335 13.62 -38.39 16.10
CA GLY A 335 12.35 -37.93 15.55
C GLY A 335 11.47 -39.11 15.14
N LYS A 336 10.15 -38.96 15.19
CA LYS A 336 9.20 -39.62 14.26
C LYS A 336 7.74 -39.13 14.42
N THR A 337 7.17 -38.77 13.27
CA THR A 337 5.78 -39.04 12.78
C THR A 337 4.55 -38.82 13.65
N ASN A 338 3.57 -38.09 13.08
CA ASN A 338 2.19 -38.52 12.74
C ASN A 338 1.56 -37.37 11.91
N GLY A 339 0.47 -37.50 11.14
CA GLY A 339 -0.51 -38.57 10.93
C GLY A 339 -1.89 -37.93 10.65
N ASN A 340 -2.58 -38.33 9.57
CA ASN A 340 -3.85 -37.81 9.04
C ASN A 340 -4.91 -37.25 10.03
N GLN A 341 -5.71 -36.26 9.59
CA GLN A 341 -7.15 -36.47 9.34
C GLN A 341 -7.87 -35.32 8.62
N GLU A 342 -8.82 -35.68 7.74
CA GLU A 342 -9.90 -34.80 7.27
C GLU A 342 -11.02 -34.73 8.30
N THR A 343 -11.71 -33.59 8.42
CA THR A 343 -13.17 -33.57 8.68
C THR A 343 -13.81 -32.40 7.93
N GLY A 344 -14.98 -32.65 7.33
CA GLY A 344 -15.82 -31.62 6.75
C GLY A 344 -16.84 -31.06 7.76
N GLY A 345 -17.29 -29.83 7.56
CA GLY A 345 -18.31 -29.20 8.39
C GLY A 345 -18.95 -28.02 7.66
N ALA A 346 -20.12 -28.25 7.07
CA ALA A 346 -20.91 -27.18 6.46
C ALA A 346 -21.74 -26.46 7.52
N PHE A 347 -21.77 -25.12 7.48
CA PHE A 347 -22.85 -24.36 8.10
C PHE A 347 -23.22 -23.15 7.23
N ALA A 348 -24.50 -23.02 6.93
CA ALA A 348 -25.06 -21.92 6.16
C ALA A 348 -25.42 -20.75 7.08
N GLY A 349 -25.20 -19.51 6.61
CA GLY A 349 -25.54 -18.29 7.33
C GLY A 349 -25.92 -17.17 6.37
N THR A 350 -27.19 -17.10 5.98
CA THR A 350 -27.70 -16.04 5.11
C THR A 350 -27.71 -14.68 5.79
N GLY A 351 -27.00 -13.70 5.22
CA GLY A 351 -27.06 -12.29 5.62
C GLY A 351 -27.10 -11.38 4.41
N ARG A 352 -28.31 -11.04 3.92
CA ARG A 352 -28.48 -10.01 2.90
C ARG A 352 -28.09 -8.66 3.49
N ASN A 353 -27.21 -7.90 2.83
CA ASN A 353 -27.27 -6.45 2.95
C ASN A 353 -26.93 -5.74 1.63
N ARG A 354 -27.82 -4.83 1.24
CA ARG A 354 -27.62 -3.88 0.14
C ARG A 354 -26.88 -2.67 0.70
N ASN A 355 -25.91 -2.15 -0.05
CA ASN A 355 -25.65 -0.72 -0.29
C ASN A 355 -24.27 -0.61 -0.96
N GLU A 356 -24.18 -0.13 -2.19
CA GLU A 356 -24.22 1.29 -2.63
C GLU A 356 -22.84 1.94 -2.59
N SER A 357 -22.66 2.95 -3.45
CA SER A 357 -21.37 3.18 -4.12
C SER A 357 -21.02 4.66 -4.19
N SER A 358 -19.82 5.02 -3.76
CA SER A 358 -19.22 6.33 -4.05
C SER A 358 -17.72 6.22 -4.37
N GLY A 359 -17.40 5.42 -5.39
CA GLY A 359 -16.09 5.47 -6.04
C GLY A 359 -15.96 6.73 -6.90
N ASN A 360 -15.24 7.75 -6.42
CA ASN A 360 -15.13 9.04 -7.10
C ASN A 360 -14.19 8.99 -8.32
N GLY A 361 -14.71 8.49 -9.44
CA GLY A 361 -14.03 8.45 -10.73
C GLY A 361 -14.35 9.68 -11.57
N GLY A 362 -13.39 10.62 -11.68
CA GLY A 362 -13.55 11.83 -12.49
C GLY A 362 -13.86 11.54 -13.95
N GLY A 363 -15.10 11.81 -14.37
CA GLY A 363 -15.53 11.81 -15.76
C GLY A 363 -15.58 13.24 -16.29
N ASP A 364 -14.61 13.60 -17.11
CA ASP A 364 -14.65 14.83 -17.91
C ASP A 364 -15.78 14.73 -18.94
N ARG A 365 -16.62 15.77 -19.06
CA ARG A 365 -17.82 15.76 -19.91
C ARG A 365 -17.98 17.12 -20.60
N SER A 366 -17.73 17.14 -21.91
CA SER A 366 -17.89 18.31 -22.78
C SER A 366 -18.71 17.96 -24.02
N ILE A 367 -19.90 18.56 -24.13
CA ILE A 367 -20.71 18.75 -25.35
C ILE A 367 -21.44 20.09 -25.09
N ILE A 368 -20.98 21.22 -25.64
CA ILE A 368 -21.34 21.81 -26.95
C ILE A 368 -22.82 22.25 -27.05
N GLY A 369 -23.02 23.55 -27.28
CA GLY A 369 -24.12 24.06 -28.12
C GLY A 369 -25.30 24.73 -27.40
N GLY A 370 -25.28 26.06 -27.30
CA GLY A 370 -26.45 26.85 -26.89
C GLY A 370 -26.14 28.32 -26.65
N ARG A 371 -26.40 29.19 -27.64
CA ARG A 371 -26.47 30.64 -27.42
C ARG A 371 -27.88 30.98 -26.93
N SER A 372 -27.97 31.68 -25.80
CA SER A 372 -29.08 32.57 -25.48
C SER A 372 -28.60 33.62 -24.49
N GLU A 373 -28.75 34.89 -24.88
CA GLU A 373 -28.58 36.01 -23.94
C GLU A 373 -29.79 35.99 -22.98
N GLY A 374 -29.51 36.00 -21.69
CA GLY A 374 -30.51 35.96 -20.62
C GLY A 374 -30.05 36.84 -19.47
N ARG A 375 -30.71 38.00 -19.35
CA ARG A 375 -30.56 38.91 -18.21
C ARG A 375 -31.42 38.39 -17.05
N GLU A 376 -31.11 38.85 -15.83
CA GLU A 376 -31.86 38.60 -14.58
C GLU A 376 -31.65 37.21 -13.94
N GLY A 377 -31.61 37.07 -12.60
CA GLY A 377 -31.76 38.08 -11.55
C GLY A 377 -31.06 37.69 -10.25
N SER A 378 -30.84 38.66 -9.36
CA SER A 378 -30.12 38.49 -8.09
C SER A 378 -30.90 37.61 -7.10
N PRO A 379 -30.28 36.58 -6.49
CA PRO A 379 -30.80 35.99 -5.27
C PRO A 379 -30.33 36.82 -4.06
N SER A 380 -31.26 37.54 -3.46
CA SER A 380 -31.06 38.32 -2.23
C SER A 380 -30.70 37.42 -1.04
N GLY A 381 -29.40 37.21 -0.82
CA GLY A 381 -28.86 36.53 0.35
C GLY A 381 -28.12 37.50 1.26
N ASN A 382 -28.66 37.77 2.45
CA ASN A 382 -28.01 38.58 3.49
C ASN A 382 -26.80 37.82 4.09
N GLY A 383 -25.68 37.83 3.37
CA GLY A 383 -24.36 37.49 3.90
C GLY A 383 -23.58 38.77 4.13
N ASN A 384 -23.28 39.11 5.38
CA ASN A 384 -22.39 40.24 5.69
C ASN A 384 -21.00 39.94 5.11
N ALA A 385 -20.55 40.72 4.12
CA ALA A 385 -19.22 40.60 3.52
C ALA A 385 -18.09 41.11 4.45
N LYS A 386 -18.30 41.06 5.78
CA LYS A 386 -17.44 41.64 6.82
C LYS A 386 -16.68 40.61 7.65
N ASP A 387 -17.05 39.32 7.56
CA ASP A 387 -16.50 38.25 8.39
C ASP A 387 -15.51 37.33 7.65
N VAL A 388 -14.97 37.78 6.50
CA VAL A 388 -13.89 37.08 5.78
C VAL A 388 -12.55 37.73 6.16
N PRO A 389 -11.66 37.03 6.90
CA PRO A 389 -10.38 37.60 7.31
C PRO A 389 -9.52 38.03 6.10
N THR A 390 -8.94 39.21 6.20
CA THR A 390 -7.99 39.77 5.23
C THR A 390 -6.71 38.93 5.14
N PHE A 391 -5.93 39.11 4.08
CA PHE A 391 -4.64 38.42 3.94
C PHE A 391 -3.70 38.76 5.11
N GLU A 392 -3.68 40.03 5.52
CA GLU A 392 -2.92 40.54 6.67
C GLU A 392 -3.38 39.89 7.99
N GLU A 393 -4.69 39.79 8.26
CA GLU A 393 -5.20 39.11 9.47
C GLU A 393 -4.87 37.60 9.48
N LEU A 394 -4.98 36.94 8.33
CA LEU A 394 -4.57 35.53 8.17
C LEU A 394 -3.06 35.37 8.38
N PHE A 395 -2.25 36.30 7.87
CA PHE A 395 -0.81 36.31 8.02
C PHE A 395 -0.37 36.55 9.47
N ASP A 396 -1.00 37.50 10.17
CA ASP A 396 -0.73 37.78 11.58
C ASP A 396 -1.21 36.65 12.48
N SER A 397 -2.36 36.03 12.17
CA SER A 397 -2.81 34.79 12.82
C SER A 397 -1.81 33.66 12.60
N TYR A 398 -1.37 33.45 11.35
CA TYR A 398 -0.34 32.46 11.01
C TYR A 398 0.96 32.70 11.77
N LYS A 399 1.44 33.95 11.84
CA LYS A 399 2.62 34.32 12.62
C LYS A 399 2.43 33.98 14.09
N ARG A 400 1.38 34.48 14.73
CA ARG A 400 1.06 34.22 16.15
C ARG A 400 0.99 32.73 16.48
N ARG A 401 0.45 31.89 15.58
CA ARG A 401 0.35 30.44 15.77
C ARG A 401 1.66 29.68 15.57
N ASN A 402 2.56 30.17 14.71
CA ASN A 402 3.74 29.41 14.24
C ASN A 402 5.10 29.99 14.65
N THR A 403 5.16 31.19 15.23
CA THR A 403 6.38 31.66 15.88
C THR A 403 6.50 31.02 17.26
N LYS A 404 7.45 30.08 17.42
CA LYS A 404 7.89 29.64 18.76
C LYS A 404 8.30 30.87 19.55
N VAL A 405 7.64 31.12 20.69
CA VAL A 405 8.09 32.12 21.66
C VAL A 405 9.40 31.60 22.24
N VAL A 406 10.52 32.07 21.70
CA VAL A 406 11.79 32.01 22.40
C VAL A 406 11.60 32.91 23.62
N ARG A 407 11.42 32.31 24.80
CA ARG A 407 11.65 33.03 26.05
C ARG A 407 13.16 33.28 26.14
N THR A 408 13.60 34.37 25.52
CA THR A 408 14.83 35.03 25.93
C THR A 408 14.56 35.54 27.35
N SER A 409 15.06 34.81 28.34
CA SER A 409 15.33 35.42 29.63
C SER A 409 16.30 36.58 29.42
N ASP A 410 16.27 37.50 30.38
CA ASP A 410 17.22 38.58 30.55
C ASP A 410 17.05 39.75 29.57
N ALA A 411 16.60 40.88 30.14
CA ALA A 411 16.48 42.15 29.44
C ALA A 411 17.88 42.67 29.05
N GLU A 412 17.97 43.36 27.91
CA GLU A 412 19.18 44.09 27.55
C GLU A 412 19.48 45.14 28.64
N PRO A 413 20.74 45.26 29.12
CA PRO A 413 21.12 46.32 30.03
C PRO A 413 21.09 47.67 29.31
N GLU A 414 20.57 48.72 29.95
CA GLU A 414 20.48 50.05 29.35
C GLU A 414 21.85 50.56 28.84
N PRO A 415 21.89 51.25 27.68
CA PRO A 415 23.13 51.82 27.16
C PRO A 415 23.66 52.91 28.10
N ALA A 416 24.89 52.71 28.60
CA ALA A 416 25.52 53.59 29.56
C ALA A 416 25.61 55.05 29.09
N ARG A 417 25.02 55.97 29.87
CA ARG A 417 25.14 57.42 29.63
C ARG A 417 26.60 57.88 29.73
N ALA A 418 27.18 58.29 28.61
CA ALA A 418 28.52 58.88 28.58
C ALA A 418 28.57 60.21 29.34
N VAL A 419 29.24 60.22 30.49
CA VAL A 419 29.43 61.42 31.33
C VAL A 419 30.36 62.41 30.64
N ARG A 420 29.81 63.57 30.26
CA ARG A 420 30.56 64.65 29.59
C ARG A 420 31.45 65.38 30.60
N LYS A 421 32.75 65.03 30.66
CA LYS A 421 33.75 65.73 31.48
C LYS A 421 33.82 67.22 31.10
N LYS A 422 33.46 68.12 32.03
CA LYS A 422 33.87 69.53 31.94
C LYS A 422 35.37 69.62 32.22
N ARG A 423 36.16 70.13 31.27
CA ARG A 423 37.50 70.64 31.56
C ARG A 423 37.34 71.94 32.37
N GLN A 424 38.13 72.07 33.43
CA GLN A 424 38.45 73.37 34.02
C GLN A 424 39.67 73.90 33.27
N ASP A 425 39.54 75.04 32.60
CA ASP A 425 40.70 75.89 32.32
C ASP A 425 40.83 76.88 33.48
N ARG A 426 41.97 76.83 34.17
CA ARG A 426 42.53 77.96 34.90
C ARG A 426 43.63 78.52 34.02
N GLY A 427 43.51 79.77 33.60
CA GLY A 427 44.54 80.41 32.79
C GLY A 427 45.77 80.78 33.63
N LEU A 428 46.92 80.77 32.95
CA LEU A 428 48.02 81.72 33.06
C LEU A 428 48.64 81.86 31.67
#